data_AF-A0A0F9NI27-F1
#
_entry.id   AF-A0A0F9NI27-F1
#
_cell.length_a   1.000
_cell.length_b   1.000
_cell.length_c   1.000
_cell.angle_alpha   90.00
_cell.angle_beta   90.00
_cell.angle_gamma   90.00
#
_symmetry.space_group_name_H-M   'P 1'
#
loop_
_entity.id
_entity.type
_entity.pdbx_description
1 polymer ?
#
loop_
_entity_poly.entity_id
_entity_poly.type
_entity_poly.pdbx_seq_one_letter_code
_entity_poly.pdbx_strand_id
1 'polypeptide(L)'
;MTYEQSVEHYLECITAVSSGANHMCPECDPDNIDGDTFEQDYPDEGGFSWSHCEGCGSAFGGDRYAGHGLIDGELIHLQLCTDCLLYLVNGDEPEEPWFRSPEAARRARLDAEATEALACE
;
A
#
# COMPACT_ATOMS: atom_id res chain seq x y z
N MET A 1 -4.05 -8.24 -14.36
CA MET A 1 -2.90 -8.38 -13.45
C MET A 1 -3.51 -8.57 -12.08
N THR A 2 -3.19 -9.69 -11.42
CA THR A 2 -3.64 -9.93 -10.05
C THR A 2 -2.97 -8.96 -9.09
N TYR A 3 -3.45 -8.94 -7.85
CA TYR A 3 -2.85 -8.14 -6.80
C TYR A 3 -1.40 -8.57 -6.53
N GLU A 4 -1.18 -9.87 -6.29
CA GLU A 4 0.15 -10.47 -6.15
C GLU A 4 1.10 -10.08 -7.27
N GLN A 5 0.70 -10.27 -8.54
CA GLN A 5 1.52 -9.89 -9.70
C GLN A 5 1.89 -8.41 -9.72
N SER A 6 1.05 -7.55 -9.15
CA SER A 6 1.35 -6.13 -9.06
C SER A 6 2.36 -5.85 -7.97
N VAL A 7 2.20 -6.47 -6.80
CA VAL A 7 3.13 -6.32 -5.69
C VAL A 7 4.52 -6.84 -6.10
N GLU A 8 4.58 -8.02 -6.73
CA GLU A 8 5.82 -8.57 -7.29
C GLU A 8 6.49 -7.63 -8.30
N HIS A 9 5.70 -6.97 -9.14
CA HIS A 9 6.23 -6.05 -10.15
C HIS A 9 6.80 -4.76 -9.54
N TYR A 10 6.12 -4.16 -8.56
CA TYR A 10 6.58 -2.90 -7.96
C TYR A 10 7.67 -3.09 -6.92
N LEU A 11 7.68 -4.25 -6.26
CA LEU A 11 8.77 -4.65 -5.36
C LEU A 11 9.87 -5.42 -6.10
N GLU A 12 9.86 -5.42 -7.43
CA GLU A 12 10.93 -6.00 -8.23
C GLU A 12 12.25 -5.31 -7.85
N CYS A 13 13.27 -6.11 -7.52
CA CYS A 13 14.58 -5.68 -7.00
C CYS A 13 14.61 -5.18 -5.54
N ILE A 14 13.48 -5.15 -4.83
CA ILE A 14 13.44 -4.83 -3.40
C ILE A 14 13.42 -6.14 -2.59
N THR A 15 14.33 -6.27 -1.64
CA THR A 15 14.46 -7.46 -0.79
C THR A 15 14.21 -7.13 0.67
N ALA A 16 13.91 -8.15 1.48
CA ALA A 16 13.68 -8.02 2.92
C ALA A 16 12.65 -6.93 3.30
N VAL A 17 11.57 -6.84 2.52
CA VAL A 17 10.51 -5.85 2.74
C VAL A 17 9.83 -6.10 4.09
N SER A 18 9.70 -5.04 4.87
CA SER A 18 9.07 -5.07 6.19
C SER A 18 8.19 -3.83 6.39
N SER A 19 7.03 -4.02 7.01
CA SER A 19 6.14 -2.93 7.39
C SER A 19 6.55 -2.32 8.74
N GLY A 20 6.35 -1.02 8.89
CA GLY A 20 6.55 -0.29 10.14
C GLY A 20 7.71 0.70 10.08
N ALA A 21 7.75 1.59 11.08
CA ALA A 21 8.81 2.58 11.22
C ALA A 21 10.16 1.93 11.55
N ASN A 22 11.24 2.46 10.99
CA ASN A 22 12.60 2.02 11.25
C ASN A 22 13.44 3.17 11.81
N HIS A 23 14.04 2.99 12.98
CA HIS A 23 14.89 4.01 13.63
C HIS A 23 16.14 4.39 12.83
N MET A 24 16.57 3.55 11.88
CA MET A 24 17.68 3.83 10.98
C MET A 24 17.23 4.60 9.71
N CYS A 25 15.93 4.73 9.49
CA CYS A 25 15.38 5.49 8.38
C CYS A 25 15.27 6.97 8.76
N PRO A 26 15.94 7.88 8.04
CA PRO A 26 15.85 9.32 8.31
C PRO A 26 14.43 9.89 8.20
N GLU A 27 13.58 9.27 7.37
CA GLU A 27 12.17 9.67 7.18
C GLU A 27 11.25 9.23 8.33
N CYS A 28 11.67 8.22 9.11
CA CYS A 28 10.97 7.78 10.32
C CYS A 28 11.56 8.40 11.59
N ASP A 29 12.61 9.22 11.48
CA ASP A 29 13.27 9.82 12.63
C ASP A 29 12.33 10.84 13.31
N PRO A 30 11.92 10.60 14.57
CA PRO A 30 11.06 11.51 15.29
C PRO A 30 11.64 12.92 15.42
N ASP A 31 12.98 13.07 15.41
CA ASP A 31 13.64 14.37 15.52
C ASP A 31 13.63 15.16 14.19
N ASN A 32 13.38 14.50 13.05
CA ASN A 32 13.16 15.13 11.74
C ASN A 32 11.69 15.47 11.49
N ILE A 33 10.77 14.97 12.32
CA ILE A 33 9.38 15.40 12.33
C ILE A 33 9.35 16.68 13.16
N ASP A 34 9.07 17.83 12.52
CA ASP A 34 9.01 19.14 13.18
C ASP A 34 8.36 19.02 14.57
N GLY A 35 9.14 19.29 15.63
CA GLY A 35 8.90 18.89 17.02
C GLY A 35 7.70 19.54 17.74
N ASP A 36 6.66 19.94 17.02
CA ASP A 36 5.36 20.35 17.58
C ASP A 36 4.34 19.19 17.60
N THR A 37 4.72 17.99 17.18
CA THR A 37 3.82 16.82 17.07
C THR A 37 4.27 15.63 17.95
N PHE A 38 4.86 15.93 19.11
CA PHE A 38 5.38 14.94 20.05
C PHE A 38 4.57 14.88 21.36
N GLU A 39 3.26 14.63 21.25
CA GLU A 39 2.42 14.01 22.29
C GLU A 39 0.98 13.97 21.79
N GLN A 40 0.57 12.86 21.19
CA GLN A 40 -0.81 12.37 21.29
C GLN A 40 -0.84 10.95 20.74
N ASP A 41 -1.60 10.08 21.41
CA ASP A 41 -2.38 9.06 20.70
C ASP A 41 -2.87 9.73 19.43
N TYR A 42 -2.24 9.51 18.28
CA TYR A 42 -2.86 9.95 17.04
C TYR A 42 -4.11 9.07 16.96
N PRO A 43 -5.33 9.62 17.12
CA PRO A 43 -6.41 8.98 16.39
C PRO A 43 -5.87 8.87 14.97
N ASP A 44 -6.07 7.71 14.36
CA ASP A 44 -5.92 7.49 12.93
C ASP A 44 -6.84 8.50 12.22
N GLU A 45 -6.46 9.77 12.21
CA GLU A 45 -7.14 10.86 11.53
C GLU A 45 -6.75 10.70 10.08
N GLY A 46 -7.34 9.67 9.46
CA GLY A 46 -7.16 9.19 8.09
C GLY A 46 -6.38 10.18 7.24
N GLY A 47 -5.06 10.03 7.29
CA GLY A 47 -4.11 10.79 6.50
C GLY A 47 -4.32 10.44 5.04
N PHE A 48 -5.25 11.14 4.40
CA PHE A 48 -5.58 10.91 3.01
C PHE A 48 -4.38 11.29 2.14
N SER A 49 -3.59 10.30 1.75
CA SER A 49 -2.47 10.52 0.85
C SER A 49 -2.92 10.51 -0.59
N TRP A 50 -2.42 11.49 -1.35
CA TRP A 50 -2.53 11.52 -2.80
C TRP A 50 -1.33 10.83 -3.48
N SER A 51 -0.36 10.30 -2.72
CA SER A 51 0.77 9.53 -3.23
C SER A 51 0.33 8.13 -3.69
N HIS A 52 0.99 7.61 -4.72
CA HIS A 52 0.77 6.22 -5.14
C HIS A 52 1.35 5.29 -4.07
N CYS A 53 0.70 4.15 -3.84
CA CYS A 53 1.30 3.09 -3.04
C CYS A 53 2.51 2.53 -3.77
N GLU A 54 3.68 2.50 -3.14
CA GLU A 54 4.91 1.99 -3.74
C GLU A 54 4.98 0.46 -3.72
N GLY A 55 4.11 -0.19 -2.93
CA GLY A 55 3.98 -1.64 -2.89
C GLY A 55 3.19 -2.21 -4.06
N CYS A 56 2.03 -1.64 -4.39
CA CYS A 56 1.17 -2.16 -5.47
C CYS A 56 0.97 -1.18 -6.63
N GLY A 57 1.44 0.06 -6.53
CA GLY A 57 1.23 1.12 -7.52
C GLY A 57 -0.19 1.68 -7.57
N SER A 58 -1.02 1.38 -6.57
CA SER A 58 -2.38 1.92 -6.50
C SER A 58 -2.36 3.45 -6.36
N ALA A 59 -3.14 4.12 -7.21
CA ALA A 59 -3.38 5.55 -7.14
C ALA A 59 -4.58 5.93 -6.25
N PHE A 60 -5.23 4.94 -5.61
CA PHE A 60 -6.38 5.23 -4.75
C PHE A 60 -5.93 5.96 -3.51
N GLY A 61 -6.60 7.06 -3.21
CA GLY A 61 -6.36 7.79 -1.97
C GLY A 61 -6.70 6.93 -0.75
N GLY A 62 -6.15 7.32 0.38
CA GLY A 62 -6.22 6.59 1.65
C GLY A 62 -4.89 6.66 2.38
N ASP A 63 -4.82 5.98 3.51
CA ASP A 63 -3.65 6.05 4.38
C ASP A 63 -2.43 5.39 3.74
N ARG A 64 -1.25 5.91 4.12
CA ARG A 64 0.04 5.37 3.74
C ARG A 64 0.84 5.08 5.00
N TYR A 65 1.29 3.85 5.10
CA TYR A 65 2.08 3.35 6.20
C TYR A 65 3.53 3.23 5.76
N ALA A 66 4.44 3.53 6.68
CA ALA A 66 5.85 3.33 6.48
C ALA A 66 6.13 1.84 6.26
N GLY A 67 6.84 1.54 5.19
CA GLY A 67 7.51 0.27 4.94
C GLY A 67 8.98 0.52 4.63
N HIS A 68 9.76 -0.55 4.68
CA HIS A 68 11.18 -0.49 4.38
C HIS A 68 11.58 -1.72 3.59
N GLY A 69 12.57 -1.55 2.71
CA GLY A 69 13.18 -2.64 1.96
C GLY A 69 14.66 -2.39 1.71
N LEU A 70 15.32 -3.35 1.09
CA LEU A 70 16.71 -3.27 0.69
C LEU A 70 16.84 -3.35 -0.83
N ILE A 71 17.48 -2.34 -1.43
CA ILE A 71 17.94 -2.36 -2.82
C ILE A 71 19.46 -2.37 -2.79
N ASP A 72 20.09 -3.41 -3.35
CA ASP A 72 21.56 -3.56 -3.35
C ASP A 72 22.23 -3.41 -1.95
N GLY A 73 21.48 -3.72 -0.90
CA GLY A 73 21.92 -3.60 0.51
C GLY A 73 21.71 -2.22 1.13
N GLU A 74 21.17 -1.25 0.37
CA GLU A 74 20.77 0.07 0.87
C GLU A 74 19.34 0.07 1.36
N LEU A 75 19.11 0.65 2.54
CA LEU A 75 17.78 0.79 3.14
C LEU A 75 17.00 1.87 2.40
N ILE A 76 15.83 1.50 1.89
CA ILE A 76 14.87 2.42 1.28
C ILE A 76 13.60 2.52 2.11
N HIS A 77 13.01 3.72 2.13
CA HIS A 77 11.69 3.96 2.68
C HIS A 77 10.63 3.67 1.62
N LEU A 78 9.49 3.14 2.05
CA LEU A 78 8.34 2.81 1.20
C LEU A 78 7.06 3.38 1.81
N GLN A 79 6.17 3.89 0.97
CA GLN A 79 4.81 4.26 1.33
C GLN A 79 3.80 3.21 0.86
N LEU A 80 3.28 2.43 1.81
CA LEU A 80 2.42 1.28 1.55
C LEU A 80 0.96 1.58 1.90
N CYS A 81 0.00 1.16 1.06
CA CYS A 81 -1.40 1.15 1.45
C CYS A 81 -1.69 0.02 2.45
N THR A 82 -2.83 0.10 3.14
CA THR A 82 -3.28 -0.92 4.10
C THR A 82 -3.23 -2.32 3.52
N ASP A 83 -3.70 -2.50 2.28
CA ASP A 83 -3.70 -3.82 1.62
C ASP A 83 -2.27 -4.35 1.43
N CYS A 84 -1.31 -3.50 1.09
CA CYS A 84 0.10 -3.91 0.95
C CYS A 84 0.70 -4.26 2.29
N LEU A 85 0.38 -3.50 3.32
CA LEU A 85 0.82 -3.78 4.69
C LEU A 85 0.29 -5.14 5.16
N LEU A 86 -1.02 -5.39 5.01
CA LEU A 86 -1.63 -6.65 5.41
C LEU A 86 -1.11 -7.83 4.59
N TYR A 87 -0.93 -7.66 3.28
CA TYR A 87 -0.38 -8.68 2.42
C TYR A 87 1.07 -9.04 2.79
N LEU A 88 1.92 -8.04 3.06
CA LEU A 88 3.32 -8.29 3.42
C LEU A 88 3.47 -8.94 4.80
N VAL A 89 2.58 -8.65 5.74
CA VAL A 89 2.63 -9.21 7.11
C VAL A 89 1.96 -10.58 7.20
N ASN A 90 0.80 -10.75 6.57
CA ASN A 90 -0.05 -11.93 6.73
C ASN A 90 -0.03 -12.87 5.52
N GLY A 91 0.34 -12.38 4.33
CA GLY A 91 0.19 -13.10 3.07
C GLY A 91 -1.24 -13.08 2.51
N ASP A 92 -2.13 -12.27 3.09
CA ASP A 92 -3.55 -12.22 2.72
C ASP A 92 -3.79 -11.22 1.57
N GLU A 93 -4.37 -11.70 0.47
CA GLU A 93 -4.85 -10.83 -0.61
C GLU A 93 -6.14 -10.09 -0.19
N PRO A 94 -6.40 -8.88 -0.72
CA PRO A 94 -7.65 -8.18 -0.45
C PRO A 94 -8.87 -8.93 -1.01
N GLU A 95 -9.95 -9.00 -0.22
CA GLU A 95 -11.21 -9.66 -0.60
C GLU A 95 -11.97 -8.90 -1.71
N GLU A 96 -11.83 -7.57 -1.75
CA GLU A 96 -12.41 -6.72 -2.78
C GLU A 96 -11.48 -6.59 -4.00
N PRO A 97 -12.05 -6.36 -5.19
CA PRO A 97 -11.24 -6.30 -6.39
C PRO A 97 -10.29 -5.08 -6.33
N TRP A 98 -9.00 -5.38 -6.32
CA TRP A 98 -7.92 -4.40 -6.27
C TRP A 98 -7.63 -3.83 -7.67
N PHE A 99 -7.44 -2.51 -7.77
CA PHE A 99 -7.24 -1.85 -9.06
C PHE A 99 -6.11 -0.82 -9.03
N ARG A 100 -5.43 -0.65 -10.17
CA ARG A 100 -4.38 0.38 -10.33
C ARG A 100 -4.93 1.77 -10.67
N SER A 101 -6.14 1.84 -11.24
CA SER A 101 -6.77 3.10 -11.65
C SER A 101 -8.29 3.09 -11.45
N PRO A 102 -8.93 4.27 -11.33
CA PRO A 102 -10.39 4.38 -11.29
C PRO A 102 -11.08 3.75 -12.51
N GLU A 103 -10.44 3.80 -13.69
CA GLU A 103 -10.97 3.18 -14.90
C GLU A 103 -10.91 1.65 -14.85
N ALA A 104 -9.81 1.09 -14.32
CA ALA A 104 -9.69 -0.34 -14.09
C ALA A 104 -10.73 -0.82 -13.07
N ALA A 105 -10.96 -0.03 -12.02
CA ALA A 105 -12.02 -0.31 -11.04
C ALA A 105 -13.40 -0.31 -11.65
N ARG A 106 -13.70 0.70 -12.46
CA ARG A 106 -14.99 0.80 -13.14
C ARG A 106 -15.20 -0.38 -14.09
N ARG A 107 -14.19 -0.77 -14.87
CA ARG A 107 -14.31 -1.88 -15.82
C ARG A 107 -14.57 -3.20 -15.11
N ALA A 108 -13.83 -3.50 -14.04
CA ALA A 108 -14.02 -4.72 -13.30
C ALA A 108 -15.35 -4.80 -12.55
N ARG A 109 -15.90 -3.67 -12.07
CA ARG A 109 -17.27 -3.63 -11.53
C ARG A 109 -18.30 -4.00 -12.59
N LEU A 110 -18.18 -3.44 -13.79
CA LEU A 110 -19.08 -3.77 -14.91
C LEU A 110 -18.95 -5.25 -15.33
N ASP A 111 -17.72 -5.78 -15.34
CA ASP A 111 -17.46 -7.19 -15.65
C ASP A 111 -18.05 -8.12 -14.57
N ALA A 112 -17.95 -7.73 -13.28
CA ALA A 112 -18.54 -8.47 -12.16
C ALA A 112 -20.08 -8.45 -12.23
N GLU A 113 -20.69 -7.28 -12.42
CA GLU A 113 -22.14 -7.12 -12.60
C GLU A 113 -22.67 -7.93 -13.79
N ALA A 114 -21.93 -7.95 -14.92
CA ALA A 114 -22.28 -8.75 -16.08
C ALA A 114 -22.20 -10.26 -15.79
N THR A 115 -21.18 -10.69 -15.05
CA THR A 115 -20.99 -12.10 -14.66
C THR A 115 -22.09 -12.55 -13.71
N GLU A 116 -22.47 -11.71 -12.74
CA GLU A 116 -23.55 -11.97 -11.79
C GLU A 116 -24.92 -12.02 -12.49
N ALA A 117 -25.17 -11.13 -13.44
CA ALA A 117 -26.38 -11.16 -14.27
C ALA A 117 -26.50 -12.45 -15.11
N LEU A 118 -25.39 -12.96 -15.64
CA LEU A 118 -25.33 -14.24 -16.35
C LEU A 118 -25.45 -15.46 -15.41
N ALA A 119 -25.11 -15.32 -14.14
CA ALA A 119 -25.21 -16.40 -13.15
C ALA A 119 -26.63 -16.58 -12.58
N CYS A 120 -27.52 -15.60 -12.79
CA CYS A 120 -28.92 -15.65 -12.37
C CYS A 120 -29.90 -16.17 -13.45
N GLU A 121 -29.41 -16.68 -14.59
CA GLU A 121 -30.22 -17.28 -15.67
C GLU A 121 -30.30 -18.81 -15.62
#